data_AF-A0A264Y6D3-F1
#
_entry.id   AF-A0A264Y6D3-F1
#
_cell.length_a   1.000
_cell.length_b   1.000
_cell.length_c   1.000
_cell.angle_alpha   90.00
_cell.angle_beta   90.00
_cell.angle_gamma   90.00
#
_symmetry.space_group_name_H-M   'P 1'
#
loop_
_entity.id
_entity.type
_entity.pdbx_description
1 polymer ?
#
loop_
_entity_poly.entity_id
_entity_poly.type
_entity_poly.pdbx_seq_one_letter_code
_entity_poly.pdbx_strand_id
1 'polypeptide(L)'
;MVKKNVTYRVFEIKNNELTKDATELKNDLRNCLMNSKIEKRLIPVKEDDDTLKDLLGAFAPSTTAEDKDYFYGVMMRLKPAKEIKALPDNFEQLTELEESTLQEIKEIAGKIVCSNLYHFLIKDKYLITDLSQIQTISSLQKYIAKLLSKESYAFVRTTGKSVWIS
;
A
#
# COMPACT_ATOMS: atom_id res chain seq x y z
N MET A 1 -14.75 -13.52 20.28
CA MET A 1 -13.92 -12.67 19.40
C MET A 1 -12.47 -13.12 19.50
N VAL A 2 -11.90 -13.68 18.44
CA VAL A 2 -10.50 -14.13 18.44
C VAL A 2 -9.62 -12.88 18.33
N LYS A 3 -8.78 -12.61 19.34
CA LYS A 3 -7.76 -11.56 19.26
C LYS A 3 -6.74 -11.97 18.20
N LYS A 4 -6.72 -11.27 17.07
CA LYS A 4 -5.73 -11.50 16.01
C LYS A 4 -4.47 -10.71 16.39
N ASN A 5 -3.39 -11.41 16.71
CA ASN A 5 -2.10 -10.76 16.94
C ASN A 5 -1.57 -10.26 15.59
N VAL A 6 -1.53 -8.94 15.42
CA VAL A 6 -0.95 -8.29 14.24
C VAL A 6 0.47 -7.89 14.58
N THR A 7 1.44 -8.39 13.82
CA THR A 7 2.86 -8.04 13.98
C THR A 7 3.22 -6.91 13.03
N TYR A 8 3.55 -5.75 13.59
CA TYR A 8 4.07 -4.64 12.81
C TYR A 8 5.58 -4.77 12.57
N ARG A 9 6.01 -4.30 11.40
CA ARG A 9 7.40 -4.21 10.99
C ARG A 9 7.73 -2.74 10.76
N VAL A 10 8.90 -2.33 11.23
CA VAL A 10 9.39 -0.95 11.10
C VAL A 10 10.62 -0.93 10.20
N PHE A 11 10.64 0.05 9.31
CA PHE A 11 11.72 0.31 8.39
C PHE A 11 12.11 1.79 8.49
N GLU A 12 13.41 2.07 8.43
CA GLU A 12 13.91 3.41 8.21
C GLU A 12 13.91 3.70 6.70
N ILE A 13 13.40 4.87 6.35
CA ILE A 13 13.40 5.39 4.99
C ILE A 13 14.73 6.10 4.78
N LYS A 14 15.45 5.70 3.73
CA LYS A 14 16.66 6.37 3.26
C LYS A 14 16.41 6.95 1.89
N ASN A 15 16.87 8.18 1.68
CA ASN A 15 16.92 8.76 0.34
C ASN A 15 18.28 8.46 -0.29
N ASN A 16 18.29 7.90 -1.49
CA ASN A 16 19.50 7.62 -2.25
C ASN A 16 20.03 8.88 -2.96
N GLU A 17 19.20 9.92 -3.10
CA GLU A 17 19.60 11.23 -3.58
C GLU A 17 20.07 12.08 -2.40
N LEU A 18 21.38 12.38 -2.35
CA LEU A 18 22.04 13.11 -1.27
C LEU A 18 21.50 14.54 -1.04
N THR A 19 20.67 15.05 -1.95
CA THR A 19 20.17 16.43 -1.97
C THR A 19 18.81 16.61 -1.31
N LYS A 20 18.13 15.53 -0.91
CA LYS A 20 16.75 15.58 -0.38
C LYS A 20 16.57 14.76 0.88
N ASP A 21 15.77 15.28 1.81
CA ASP A 21 15.49 14.59 3.07
C ASP A 21 14.58 13.38 2.85
N ALA A 22 14.81 12.27 3.56
CA ALA A 22 13.96 11.08 3.53
C ALA A 22 12.52 11.34 4.03
N THR A 23 12.32 12.40 4.80
CA THR A 23 11.02 12.87 5.28
C THR A 23 10.12 13.41 4.16
N GLU A 24 10.68 13.73 2.98
CA GLU A 24 9.92 14.23 1.83
C GLU A 24 9.01 13.18 1.18
N LEU A 25 9.26 11.88 1.40
CA LEU A 25 8.48 10.80 0.80
C LEU A 25 6.97 10.96 1.05
N LYS A 26 6.58 11.38 2.26
CA LYS A 26 5.18 11.67 2.61
C LYS A 26 4.58 12.72 1.68
N ASN A 27 5.30 13.81 1.46
CA ASN A 27 4.83 14.95 0.66
C ASN A 27 4.80 14.58 -0.83
N ASP A 28 5.80 13.83 -1.30
CA ASP A 28 5.81 13.30 -2.66
C ASP A 28 4.61 12.42 -2.97
N LEU A 29 4.26 11.51 -2.05
CA LEU A 29 3.09 10.66 -2.18
C LEU A 29 1.81 11.50 -2.24
N ARG A 30 1.65 12.47 -1.34
CA ARG A 30 0.49 13.39 -1.36
C ARG A 30 0.37 14.13 -2.69
N ASN A 31 1.47 14.73 -3.15
CA ASN A 31 1.49 15.48 -4.39
C ASN A 31 1.17 14.59 -5.60
N CYS A 32 1.75 13.39 -5.65
CA CYS A 32 1.50 12.44 -6.74
C CYS A 32 0.04 11.94 -6.74
N LEU A 33 -0.55 11.77 -5.56
CA LEU A 33 -1.89 11.22 -5.37
C LEU A 33 -3.00 12.27 -5.45
N MET A 34 -2.66 13.55 -5.50
CA MET A 34 -3.62 14.66 -5.58
C MET A 34 -4.43 14.54 -6.88
N ASN A 35 -5.75 14.39 -6.73
CA ASN A 35 -6.69 14.11 -7.83
C ASN A 35 -6.32 12.87 -8.67
N SER A 36 -5.56 11.93 -8.10
CA SER A 36 -5.17 10.72 -8.81
C SER A 36 -6.34 9.78 -9.04
N LYS A 37 -6.45 9.27 -10.26
CA LYS A 37 -7.38 8.17 -10.61
C LYS A 37 -6.82 6.82 -10.16
N ILE A 38 -7.69 5.82 -10.04
CA ILE A 38 -7.31 4.46 -9.68
C ILE A 38 -6.29 3.87 -10.66
N GLU A 39 -6.45 4.13 -11.95
CA GLU A 39 -5.53 3.68 -13.02
C GLU A 39 -4.06 4.04 -12.73
N LYS A 40 -3.80 5.24 -12.21
CA LYS A 40 -2.43 5.70 -11.86
C LYS A 40 -1.83 4.92 -10.68
N ARG A 41 -2.69 4.38 -9.81
CA ARG A 41 -2.32 3.65 -8.59
C ARG A 41 -2.30 2.14 -8.81
N LEU A 42 -2.74 1.67 -9.98
CA LEU A 42 -2.80 0.26 -10.32
C LEU A 42 -1.55 -0.11 -11.12
N ILE A 43 -0.60 -0.78 -10.47
CA ILE A 43 0.74 -1.01 -11.02
C ILE A 43 1.04 -2.50 -11.14
N PRO A 44 1.48 -2.99 -12.33
CA PRO A 44 1.92 -4.37 -12.49
C PRO A 44 3.13 -4.70 -11.60
N VAL A 45 3.03 -5.82 -10.88
CA VAL A 45 4.08 -6.33 -9.99
C VAL A 45 5.34 -6.67 -10.78
N LYS A 46 5.16 -7.19 -12.01
CA LYS A 46 6.23 -7.54 -12.93
C LYS A 46 5.99 -6.85 -14.27
N GLU A 47 7.08 -6.42 -14.89
CA GLU A 47 7.04 -5.91 -16.27
C GLU A 47 6.65 -7.05 -17.21
N ASP A 48 5.81 -6.74 -18.20
CA ASP A 48 5.26 -7.68 -19.19
C ASP A 48 4.33 -8.78 -18.64
N ASP A 49 3.88 -8.65 -17.38
CA ASP A 49 2.88 -9.55 -16.77
C ASP A 49 1.80 -8.75 -16.05
N ASP A 50 0.66 -8.59 -16.73
CA ASP A 50 -0.49 -7.83 -16.24
C ASP A 50 -1.40 -8.65 -15.31
N THR A 51 -1.03 -9.90 -14.99
CA THR A 51 -1.86 -10.77 -14.13
C THR A 51 -1.74 -10.39 -12.66
N LEU A 52 -0.62 -9.85 -12.19
CA LEU A 52 -0.45 -9.46 -10.80
C LEU A 52 -0.27 -7.95 -10.72
N LYS A 53 -1.20 -7.29 -10.03
CA LYS A 53 -1.19 -5.83 -9.86
C LYS A 53 -1.20 -5.48 -8.39
N ASP A 54 -0.42 -4.49 -8.02
CA ASP A 54 -0.54 -3.85 -6.72
C ASP A 54 -1.33 -2.55 -6.89
N LEU A 55 -2.29 -2.33 -5.99
CA LEU A 55 -3.12 -1.13 -5.92
C LEU A 55 -2.97 -0.49 -4.55
N LEU A 56 -2.59 0.78 -4.50
CA LEU A 56 -2.85 1.60 -3.31
C LEU A 56 -4.34 1.93 -3.30
N GLY A 57 -5.16 1.18 -2.57
CA GLY A 57 -6.62 1.27 -2.61
C GLY A 57 -7.17 2.50 -1.88
N ALA A 58 -6.68 2.73 -0.67
CA ALA A 58 -7.04 3.88 0.16
C ALA A 58 -5.80 4.51 0.77
N PHE A 59 -5.86 5.80 1.06
CA PHE A 59 -4.79 6.53 1.72
C PHE A 59 -5.32 7.73 2.52
N ALA A 60 -4.65 8.06 3.62
CA ALA A 60 -5.01 9.17 4.51
C ALA A 60 -3.76 9.83 5.12
N PRO A 61 -3.79 11.12 5.52
CA PRO A 61 -4.81 12.09 5.17
C PRO A 61 -4.97 12.22 3.64
N SER A 62 -6.18 12.56 3.22
CA SER A 62 -6.42 13.01 1.86
C SER A 62 -5.49 14.19 1.53
N THR A 63 -5.24 14.40 0.24
CA THR A 63 -4.35 15.45 -0.29
C THR A 63 -4.76 16.87 0.07
N THR A 64 -5.91 17.05 0.71
CA THR A 64 -6.45 18.33 1.17
C THR A 64 -6.18 18.64 2.65
N ALA A 65 -5.63 17.69 3.42
CA ALA A 65 -5.32 17.90 4.83
C ALA A 65 -3.81 18.12 5.01
N GLU A 66 -3.40 19.39 4.96
CA GLU A 66 -2.01 19.84 5.09
C GLU A 66 -1.41 19.54 6.48
N ASP A 67 -2.23 19.35 7.51
CA ASP A 67 -1.80 19.35 8.92
C ASP A 67 -1.51 17.99 9.57
N LYS A 68 -1.53 16.86 8.83
CA LYS A 68 -1.15 15.59 9.47
C LYS A 68 0.32 15.27 9.27
N ASP A 69 0.98 14.86 10.34
CA ASP A 69 2.39 14.50 10.31
C ASP A 69 2.67 13.10 9.71
N TYR A 70 1.65 12.40 9.22
CA TYR A 70 1.78 11.04 8.71
C TYR A 70 1.15 10.85 7.33
N PHE A 71 1.53 9.78 6.65
CA PHE A 71 0.83 9.23 5.50
C PHE A 71 0.50 7.77 5.77
N TYR A 72 -0.76 7.41 5.63
CA TYR A 72 -1.29 6.07 5.77
C TYR A 72 -1.75 5.58 4.40
N GLY A 73 -1.51 4.31 4.11
CA GLY A 73 -1.93 3.68 2.88
C GLY A 73 -2.36 2.23 3.09
N VAL A 74 -3.32 1.81 2.27
CA VAL A 74 -3.83 0.44 2.20
C VAL A 74 -3.44 -0.14 0.85
N MET A 75 -2.58 -1.16 0.87
CA MET A 75 -2.12 -1.85 -0.32
C MET A 75 -2.92 -3.13 -0.54
N MET A 76 -3.33 -3.34 -1.78
CA MET A 76 -4.07 -4.51 -2.24
C MET A 76 -3.28 -5.17 -3.37
N ARG A 77 -2.99 -6.46 -3.22
CA ARG A 77 -2.46 -7.27 -4.32
C ARG A 77 -3.60 -7.95 -5.05
N LEU A 78 -3.83 -7.51 -6.27
CA LEU A 78 -4.87 -7.99 -7.16
C LEU A 78 -4.32 -9.07 -8.09
N LYS A 79 -5.09 -10.14 -8.26
CA LYS A 79 -4.79 -11.20 -9.22
C LYS A 79 -6.08 -11.69 -9.89
N PRO A 80 -6.02 -12.26 -11.10
CA PRO A 80 -7.09 -13.08 -11.64
C PRO A 80 -7.37 -14.22 -10.66
N ALA A 81 -8.65 -14.43 -10.40
CA ALA A 81 -9.15 -15.66 -9.83
C ALA A 81 -8.51 -16.87 -10.55
N LYS A 82 -7.70 -17.66 -9.85
CA LYS A 82 -7.29 -18.99 -10.33
C LYS A 82 -8.40 -20.02 -10.07
N GLU A 83 -9.68 -19.58 -10.07
CA GLU A 83 -10.81 -19.95 -9.18
C GLU A 83 -10.94 -18.97 -7.98
N ILE A 84 -12.15 -18.51 -7.62
CA ILE A 84 -12.54 -17.07 -7.48
C ILE A 84 -12.60 -16.41 -6.08
N LYS A 85 -12.34 -15.08 -5.98
CA LYS A 85 -12.93 -14.10 -5.01
C LYS A 85 -12.95 -12.60 -5.46
N ALA A 86 -13.94 -12.09 -6.17
CA ALA A 86 -13.80 -10.77 -6.80
C ALA A 86 -14.48 -9.56 -6.14
N LEU A 87 -13.91 -8.38 -6.43
CA LEU A 87 -14.53 -7.07 -6.14
C LEU A 87 -15.79 -6.86 -7.01
N PRO A 88 -16.79 -6.09 -6.54
CA PRO A 88 -18.00 -5.79 -7.32
C PRO A 88 -17.68 -5.07 -8.63
N ASP A 89 -18.58 -5.23 -9.61
CA ASP A 89 -18.45 -4.55 -10.90
C ASP A 89 -18.50 -3.03 -10.66
N ASN A 90 -17.65 -2.27 -11.37
CA ASN A 90 -17.49 -0.82 -11.20
C ASN A 90 -16.85 -0.38 -9.86
N PHE A 91 -16.06 -1.23 -9.19
CA PHE A 91 -15.32 -0.83 -7.98
C PHE A 91 -14.44 0.42 -8.22
N GLU A 92 -14.01 0.64 -9.46
CA GLU A 92 -13.18 1.78 -9.88
C GLU A 92 -13.92 3.13 -9.77
N GLN A 93 -15.24 3.10 -9.58
CA GLN A 93 -16.09 4.28 -9.42
C GLN A 93 -16.47 4.53 -7.96
N LEU A 94 -16.10 3.63 -7.04
CA LEU A 94 -16.43 3.75 -5.62
C LEU A 94 -15.42 4.65 -4.89
N THR A 95 -15.96 5.57 -4.09
CA THR A 95 -15.17 6.49 -3.26
C THR A 95 -14.62 5.80 -2.01
N GLU A 96 -15.31 4.77 -1.52
CA GLU A 96 -14.91 3.90 -0.39
C GLU A 96 -15.64 2.54 -0.50
N LEU A 97 -15.06 1.46 0.04
CA LEU A 97 -15.69 0.13 0.13
C LEU A 97 -16.06 -0.13 1.60
N GLU A 98 -17.35 -0.22 1.92
CA GLU A 98 -17.82 -0.51 3.28
C GLU A 98 -17.41 -1.91 3.77
N GLU A 99 -17.05 -2.01 5.05
CA GLU A 99 -16.52 -3.24 5.68
C GLU A 99 -17.51 -4.43 5.63
N SER A 100 -18.81 -4.15 5.59
CA SER A 100 -19.90 -5.13 5.41
C SER A 100 -19.85 -5.81 4.03
N THR A 101 -19.48 -5.07 2.99
CA THR A 101 -19.39 -5.55 1.59
C THR A 101 -18.22 -6.52 1.41
N LEU A 102 -17.19 -6.43 2.27
CA LEU A 102 -16.05 -7.34 2.27
C LEU A 102 -16.39 -8.73 2.86
N GLN A 103 -17.44 -8.85 3.67
CA GLN A 103 -17.81 -10.11 4.33
C GLN A 103 -18.76 -10.99 3.48
N GLU A 104 -19.46 -10.42 2.49
CA GLU A 104 -20.50 -11.13 1.71
C GLU A 104 -20.08 -11.61 0.30
N ILE A 105 -18.79 -11.53 -0.04
CA ILE A 105 -18.29 -11.88 -1.37
C ILE A 105 -18.40 -13.40 -1.62
N LYS A 106 -19.44 -13.82 -2.37
CA LYS A 106 -19.60 -15.18 -2.96
C LYS A 106 -18.98 -15.27 -4.36
N GLU A 107 -18.54 -16.48 -4.73
CA GLU A 107 -17.58 -16.81 -5.82
C GLU A 107 -18.19 -16.79 -7.25
N ILE A 108 -17.61 -16.04 -8.21
CA ILE A 108 -18.00 -15.98 -9.66
C ILE A 108 -16.80 -15.85 -10.65
N ALA A 109 -16.63 -16.81 -11.58
CA ALA A 109 -15.51 -16.92 -12.54
C ALA A 109 -15.22 -15.63 -13.34
N GLY A 110 -13.93 -15.27 -13.51
CA GLY A 110 -13.50 -14.22 -14.44
C GLY A 110 -13.24 -12.82 -13.86
N LYS A 111 -13.38 -12.63 -12.55
CA LYS A 111 -13.26 -11.31 -11.92
C LYS A 111 -11.97 -11.14 -11.06
N ILE A 112 -11.53 -9.89 -10.85
CA ILE A 112 -10.28 -9.53 -10.14
C ILE A 112 -10.43 -9.71 -8.63
N VAL A 113 -9.48 -10.43 -8.00
CA VAL A 113 -9.52 -10.81 -6.57
C VAL A 113 -8.43 -10.13 -5.77
N CYS A 114 -8.76 -9.70 -4.54
CA CYS A 114 -7.74 -9.25 -3.58
C CYS A 114 -7.10 -10.48 -2.91
N SER A 115 -5.84 -10.75 -3.25
CA SER A 115 -5.07 -11.89 -2.76
C SER A 115 -4.25 -11.60 -1.52
N ASN A 116 -3.95 -10.32 -1.28
CA ASN A 116 -3.28 -9.85 -0.09
C ASN A 116 -3.67 -8.39 0.17
N LEU A 117 -3.86 -8.06 1.44
CA LEU A 117 -4.15 -6.71 1.89
C LEU A 117 -3.24 -6.40 3.07
N TYR A 118 -2.57 -5.26 3.03
CA TYR A 118 -1.73 -4.79 4.12
C TYR A 118 -1.73 -3.27 4.18
N HIS A 119 -1.44 -2.76 5.36
CA HIS A 119 -1.42 -1.36 5.71
C HIS A 119 0.02 -0.89 5.86
N PHE A 120 0.25 0.39 5.58
CA PHE A 120 1.48 1.05 5.94
C PHE A 120 1.23 2.47 6.42
N LEU A 121 2.13 2.93 7.29
CA LEU A 121 2.17 4.28 7.83
C LEU A 121 3.57 4.82 7.65
N ILE A 122 3.70 5.98 7.04
CA ILE A 122 4.91 6.78 6.96
C ILE A 122 4.76 7.92 7.93
N LYS A 123 5.69 8.02 8.87
CA LYS A 123 5.80 9.15 9.79
C LYS A 123 7.27 9.47 9.97
N ASP A 124 7.63 10.74 9.82
CA ASP A 124 9.02 11.18 9.78
C ASP A 124 9.83 10.35 8.76
N LYS A 125 10.90 9.72 9.21
CA LYS A 125 11.77 8.82 8.44
C LYS A 125 11.44 7.34 8.60
N TYR A 126 10.27 7.00 9.14
CA TYR A 126 9.90 5.63 9.42
C TYR A 126 8.70 5.18 8.60
N LEU A 127 8.79 3.94 8.11
CA LEU A 127 7.69 3.20 7.50
C LEU A 127 7.33 2.04 8.42
N ILE A 128 6.08 2.01 8.86
CA ILE A 128 5.50 0.97 9.72
C ILE A 128 4.49 0.21 8.88
N THR A 129 4.50 -1.12 8.88
CA THR A 129 3.57 -1.93 8.08
C THR A 129 3.25 -3.25 8.76
N ASP A 130 2.04 -3.75 8.54
CA ASP A 130 1.63 -5.12 8.93
C ASP A 130 1.90 -6.15 7.81
N LEU A 131 2.67 -5.78 6.78
CA LEU A 131 3.09 -6.67 5.70
C LEU A 131 3.71 -7.96 6.27
N SER A 132 3.09 -9.10 5.95
CA SER A 132 3.53 -10.43 6.39
C SER A 132 5.04 -10.63 6.24
N GLN A 133 5.67 -11.28 7.22
CA GLN A 133 7.12 -11.52 7.23
C GLN A 133 7.61 -12.34 6.03
N ILE A 134 6.73 -13.17 5.44
CA ILE A 134 6.99 -13.94 4.23
C ILE A 134 7.18 -13.02 3.02
N GLN A 135 6.58 -11.82 3.04
CA GLN A 135 6.67 -10.84 1.96
C GLN A 135 7.81 -9.84 2.18
N THR A 136 8.51 -9.54 1.10
CA THR A 136 9.63 -8.60 1.10
C THR A 136 9.12 -7.16 1.00
N ILE A 137 9.72 -6.28 1.81
CA ILE A 137 9.44 -4.83 1.74
C ILE A 137 9.81 -4.21 0.39
N SER A 138 10.69 -4.89 -0.37
CA SER A 138 11.07 -4.49 -1.72
C SER A 138 9.89 -4.41 -2.69
N SER A 139 8.81 -5.16 -2.47
CA SER A 139 7.60 -5.03 -3.28
C SER A 139 6.95 -3.65 -3.12
N LEU A 140 6.77 -3.19 -1.88
CA LEU A 140 6.25 -1.86 -1.59
C LEU A 140 7.21 -0.76 -2.09
N GLN A 141 8.52 -0.96 -1.92
CA GLN A 141 9.53 -0.03 -2.41
C GLN A 141 9.44 0.16 -3.93
N LYS A 142 9.38 -0.94 -4.69
CA LYS A 142 9.22 -0.91 -6.15
C LYS A 142 7.89 -0.28 -6.57
N TYR A 143 6.80 -0.58 -5.88
CA TYR A 143 5.50 0.03 -6.13
C TYR A 143 5.58 1.56 -5.98
N ILE A 144 6.11 2.05 -4.86
CA ILE A 144 6.26 3.49 -4.60
C ILE A 144 7.18 4.13 -5.65
N ALA A 145 8.29 3.47 -6.00
CA ALA A 145 9.21 3.97 -7.01
C ALA A 145 8.53 4.13 -8.38
N LYS A 146 7.74 3.14 -8.80
CA LYS A 146 6.95 3.21 -10.04
C LYS A 146 5.87 4.30 -9.97
N LEU A 147 5.13 4.37 -8.86
CA LEU A 147 4.07 5.36 -8.65
C LEU A 147 4.60 6.81 -8.73
N LEU A 148 5.79 7.04 -8.18
CA LEU A 148 6.44 8.35 -8.19
C LEU A 148 7.35 8.55 -9.43
N SER A 149 7.51 7.52 -10.26
CA SER A 149 8.46 7.47 -11.38
C SER A 149 9.88 7.88 -10.98
N LYS A 150 10.33 7.42 -9.80
CA LYS A 150 11.67 7.71 -9.25
C LYS A 150 12.14 6.63 -8.28
N GLU A 151 13.43 6.28 -8.32
CA GLU A 151 14.04 5.28 -7.43
C GLU A 151 14.75 5.89 -6.21
N SER A 152 14.26 7.03 -5.72
CA SER A 152 14.96 7.82 -4.72
C SER A 152 14.89 7.23 -3.30
N TYR A 153 13.96 6.32 -2.99
CA TYR A 153 13.73 5.86 -1.62
C TYR A 153 14.03 4.37 -1.39
N ALA A 154 14.74 4.07 -0.31
CA ALA A 154 15.05 2.72 0.16
C ALA A 154 14.50 2.46 1.57
N PHE A 155 13.97 1.26 1.81
CA PHE A 155 13.42 0.86 3.11
C PHE A 155 14.34 -0.15 3.79
N VAL A 156 15.05 0.30 4.83
CA VAL A 156 16.05 -0.50 5.54
C VAL A 156 15.47 -0.96 6.88
N ARG A 157 15.65 -2.23 7.23
CA ARG A 157 15.20 -2.72 8.55
C ARG A 157 15.93 -1.93 9.64
N THR A 158 15.17 -1.43 10.60
CA THR A 158 15.76 -0.87 11.82
C THR A 158 16.35 -2.02 12.62
N THR A 159 17.67 -2.07 12.74
CA THR A 159 18.35 -2.93 13.71
C THR A 159 18.13 -2.35 15.10
N GLY A 160 16.95 -2.58 15.69
CA GLY A 160 16.66 -2.11 17.04
C GLY A 160 15.18 -2.10 17.41
N LYS A 161 14.85 -2.95 18.39
CA LYS A 161 13.68 -2.95 19.30
C LYS A 161 12.30 -3.18 18.68
N SER A 162 11.80 -4.38 18.90
CA SER A 162 10.37 -4.73 18.84
C SER A 162 9.57 -3.77 19.71
N VAL A 163 8.68 -2.99 19.10
CA VAL A 163 7.72 -2.16 19.83
C VAL A 163 6.52 -3.04 20.14
N TRP A 164 6.40 -3.45 21.40
CA TRP A 164 5.17 -4.04 21.93
C TRP A 164 4.27 -2.90 22.37
N ILE A 165 3.12 -2.75 21.72
CA ILE A 165 2.08 -1.82 22.17
C ILE A 165 1.20 -2.63 23.13
N SER A 166 1.22 -2.26 24.41
CA SER A 166 0.35 -2.78 25.47
C SER A 166 -1.03 -2.15 25.43
#